data_AF-A0AAD8ECI8-F1
#
_entry.id   AF-A0AAD8ECI8-F1
#
_cell.length_a   1.000
_cell.length_b   1.000
_cell.length_c   1.000
_cell.angle_alpha   90.00
_cell.angle_beta   90.00
_cell.angle_gamma   90.00
#
_symmetry.space_group_name_H-M   'P 1'
#
loop_
_entity.id
_entity.type
_entity.pdbx_description
1 polymer ?
#
loop_
_entity_poly.entity_id
_entity_poly.type
_entity_poly.pdbx_seq_one_letter_code
_entity_poly.pdbx_strand_id
1 'polypeptide(L)'
;MENKAVKEKWQELDKKLETLKKKHEKEKSKVQTQVRTSHHENDGKIKSKFYGNMLVKRLSSKNIDLSMSAVQPDTSECSECESDASKTTGLPRSHSERLLSLCKDYIDHEKELREKYHILAFQTIEKLMKTSQANQLKLLHALLERETADVMRKLEATRRAEVKVLAKRHKDRDELVRIKREVASSMVEKGVNERVRLKTIYEKKREELARQHEEVRHNLEEEKNKAMAELNQRYEDCVAKVKEDLQHHHHTQSAATGGADTQPTADDVPQ
;
A
#
# COMPACT_ATOMS: atom_id res chain seq x y z
N MET A 1 11.84 -7.91 -7.87
CA MET A 1 11.51 -7.43 -6.51
C MET A 1 12.56 -7.80 -5.44
N GLU A 2 13.85 -7.86 -5.79
CA GLU A 2 14.84 -8.45 -4.88
C GLU A 2 15.53 -7.47 -3.93
N ASN A 3 15.23 -6.18 -4.06
CA ASN A 3 15.84 -5.13 -3.24
C ASN A 3 15.45 -5.30 -1.76
N LYS A 4 16.44 -5.18 -0.87
CA LYS A 4 16.27 -5.38 0.57
C LYS A 4 15.13 -4.54 1.16
N ALA A 5 15.06 -3.25 0.81
CA ALA A 5 14.03 -2.36 1.34
C ALA A 5 12.61 -2.78 0.92
N VAL A 6 12.48 -3.37 -0.26
CA VAL A 6 11.20 -3.89 -0.77
C VAL A 6 10.85 -5.21 -0.09
N LYS A 7 11.83 -6.13 0.08
CA LYS A 7 11.65 -7.38 0.83
C LYS A 7 11.21 -7.13 2.27
N GLU A 8 11.77 -6.12 2.93
CA GLU A 8 11.38 -5.73 4.29
C GLU A 8 9.90 -5.31 4.35
N LYS A 9 9.37 -4.61 3.33
CA LYS A 9 7.94 -4.26 3.26
C LYS A 9 7.05 -5.48 3.12
N TRP A 10 7.44 -6.45 2.29
CA TRP A 10 6.70 -7.70 2.15
C TRP A 10 6.73 -8.55 3.44
N GLN A 11 7.89 -8.66 4.09
CA GLN A 11 8.00 -9.36 5.37
C GLN A 11 7.19 -8.69 6.49
N GLU A 12 7.10 -7.36 6.48
CA GLU A 12 6.26 -6.63 7.42
C GLU A 12 4.77 -6.88 7.17
N LEU A 13 4.35 -6.93 5.89
CA LEU A 13 2.99 -7.32 5.51
C LEU A 13 2.67 -8.74 6.00
N ASP A 14 3.54 -9.72 5.74
CA ASP A 14 3.32 -11.12 6.15
C ASP A 14 3.14 -11.26 7.66
N LYS A 15 3.97 -10.55 8.45
CA LYS A 15 3.83 -10.52 9.91
C LYS A 15 2.49 -9.92 10.34
N LYS A 16 2.05 -8.83 9.72
CA LYS A 16 0.77 -8.18 10.07
C LYS A 16 -0.43 -9.04 9.66
N LEU A 17 -0.39 -9.68 8.50
CA LEU A 17 -1.41 -10.64 8.07
C LEU A 17 -1.53 -11.81 9.05
N GLU A 18 -0.41 -12.37 9.50
CA GLU A 18 -0.42 -13.45 10.47
C GLU A 18 -1.03 -13.02 11.83
N THR A 19 -0.74 -11.79 12.28
CA THR A 19 -1.39 -11.25 13.49
C THR A 19 -2.89 -11.02 13.31
N LEU A 20 -3.32 -10.53 12.15
CA LEU A 20 -4.72 -10.28 11.83
C LEU A 20 -5.50 -11.59 11.79
N LYS A 21 -4.95 -12.62 11.14
CA LYS A 21 -5.50 -13.98 11.09
C LYS A 21 -5.67 -14.58 12.48
N LYS A 22 -4.64 -14.48 13.34
CA LYS A 22 -4.73 -14.94 14.74
C LYS A 22 -5.80 -14.20 15.54
N LYS A 23 -5.99 -12.90 15.30
CA LYS A 23 -7.04 -12.12 15.97
C LYS A 23 -8.43 -12.57 15.51
N HIS A 24 -8.62 -12.76 14.21
CA HIS A 24 -9.89 -13.23 13.65
C HIS A 24 -10.26 -14.63 14.16
N GLU A 25 -9.31 -15.57 14.18
CA GLU A 25 -9.58 -16.94 14.66
C GLU A 25 -9.99 -16.97 16.15
N LYS A 26 -9.39 -16.09 16.97
CA LYS A 26 -9.77 -15.92 18.37
C LYS A 26 -11.19 -15.36 18.53
N GLU A 27 -11.54 -14.32 17.78
CA GLU A 27 -12.90 -13.74 17.79
C GLU A 27 -13.94 -14.74 17.30
N LYS A 28 -13.63 -15.46 16.22
CA LYS A 28 -14.47 -16.53 15.66
C LYS A 28 -14.75 -17.62 16.69
N SER A 29 -13.72 -18.07 17.40
CA SER A 29 -13.82 -19.08 18.46
C SER A 29 -14.70 -18.62 19.63
N LYS A 30 -14.62 -17.34 20.03
CA LYS A 30 -15.47 -16.77 21.09
C LYS A 30 -16.95 -16.78 20.69
N VAL A 31 -17.26 -16.31 19.48
CA VAL A 31 -18.63 -16.27 18.95
C VAL A 31 -19.21 -17.67 18.84
N GLN A 32 -18.40 -18.66 18.41
CA GLN A 32 -18.83 -20.05 18.30
C GLN A 32 -19.01 -20.73 19.68
N THR A 33 -18.16 -20.42 20.65
CA THR A 33 -18.28 -20.94 22.03
C THR A 33 -19.55 -20.42 22.71
N GLN A 34 -19.88 -19.13 22.51
CA GLN A 34 -21.09 -18.51 23.04
C GLN A 34 -22.38 -19.22 22.56
N VAL A 35 -22.36 -19.80 21.36
CA VAL A 35 -23.50 -20.58 20.85
C VAL A 35 -23.60 -21.97 21.42
N ARG A 36 -22.48 -22.65 21.67
CA ARG A 36 -22.51 -23.95 22.35
C ARG A 36 -23.12 -23.82 23.75
N THR A 37 -22.78 -22.74 24.46
CA THR A 37 -23.37 -22.46 25.77
C THR A 37 -24.86 -22.13 25.70
N SER A 38 -25.32 -21.34 24.71
CA SER A 38 -26.75 -21.02 24.58
C SER A 38 -27.60 -22.19 24.08
N HIS A 39 -27.01 -23.12 23.30
CA HIS A 39 -27.71 -24.34 22.88
C HIS A 39 -27.84 -25.35 24.03
N HIS A 40 -26.84 -25.44 24.90
CA HIS A 40 -26.88 -26.32 26.08
C HIS A 40 -27.91 -25.85 27.13
N GLU A 41 -28.27 -24.55 27.16
CA GLU A 41 -29.36 -24.07 28.03
C GLU A 41 -30.77 -24.38 27.49
N ASN A 42 -30.91 -24.61 26.19
CA ASN A 42 -32.21 -24.89 25.55
C ASN A 42 -32.53 -26.39 25.43
N ASP A 43 -31.54 -27.28 25.55
CA ASP A 43 -31.73 -28.72 25.39
C ASP A 43 -31.65 -29.46 26.74
N GLY A 44 -32.76 -29.42 27.49
CA GLY A 44 -33.04 -30.39 28.55
C GLY A 44 -32.63 -30.05 29.99
N LYS A 45 -33.65 -29.70 30.79
CA LYS A 45 -33.83 -30.08 32.21
C LYS A 45 -32.56 -30.19 33.07
N ILE A 46 -32.13 -29.08 33.67
CA ILE A 46 -31.49 -29.13 35.00
C ILE A 46 -32.38 -28.39 35.99
N LYS A 47 -33.21 -29.17 36.70
CA LYS A 47 -33.74 -28.77 38.00
C LYS A 47 -32.55 -28.64 38.95
N SER A 48 -32.12 -27.44 39.27
CA SER A 48 -31.36 -27.21 40.50
C SER A 48 -31.77 -25.88 41.11
N LYS A 49 -32.47 -26.00 42.23
CA LYS A 49 -32.91 -24.89 43.07
C LYS A 49 -31.67 -24.21 43.67
N PHE A 50 -31.45 -22.95 43.35
CA PHE A 50 -30.71 -22.06 44.25
C PHE A 50 -31.55 -20.81 44.50
N TYR A 51 -32.37 -20.89 45.53
CA TYR A 51 -32.96 -19.74 46.19
C TYR A 51 -31.87 -19.08 47.05
N GLY A 52 -31.79 -17.75 47.02
CA GLY A 52 -30.90 -16.93 47.84
C GLY A 52 -29.82 -16.27 46.98
N ASN A 53 -29.82 -14.97 46.76
CA ASN A 53 -29.85 -13.97 47.83
C ASN A 53 -30.61 -12.72 47.43
N MET A 54 -31.36 -12.24 48.40
CA MET A 54 -32.15 -11.02 48.34
C MET A 54 -31.31 -9.80 48.06
N LEU A 55 -31.88 -8.97 47.19
CA LEU A 55 -31.68 -7.55 47.11
C LEU A 55 -31.81 -6.91 48.50
N VAL A 56 -30.76 -6.27 49.00
CA VAL A 56 -30.91 -5.25 50.05
C VAL A 56 -30.27 -3.96 49.59
N LYS A 57 -31.14 -3.08 49.11
CA LYS A 57 -30.92 -1.66 48.90
C LYS A 57 -30.47 -1.04 50.24
N ARG A 58 -29.26 -0.49 50.30
CA ARG A 58 -28.92 0.54 51.29
C ARG A 58 -28.43 1.77 50.54
N LEU A 59 -29.36 2.69 50.33
CA LEU A 59 -29.05 4.09 50.12
C LEU A 59 -28.29 4.56 51.36
N SER A 60 -27.11 5.15 51.17
CA SER A 60 -26.50 6.02 52.16
C SER A 60 -26.14 7.34 51.49
N SER A 61 -26.97 8.33 51.73
CA SER A 61 -26.75 9.73 51.38
C SER A 61 -25.97 10.45 52.49
N LYS A 62 -25.16 11.45 52.09
CA LYS A 62 -24.78 12.71 52.79
C LYS A 62 -23.34 13.07 52.35
N ASN A 63 -23.17 13.91 51.33
CA ASN A 63 -23.24 15.38 51.33
C ASN A 63 -22.14 16.03 52.20
N ILE A 64 -21.11 16.57 51.56
CA ILE A 64 -20.39 17.77 52.02
C ILE A 64 -20.33 18.71 50.83
N ASP A 65 -20.93 19.86 51.06
CA ASP A 65 -21.18 20.98 50.17
C ASP A 65 -19.97 21.95 50.11
N LEU A 66 -19.82 22.56 48.93
CA LEU A 66 -19.67 24.01 48.70
C LEU A 66 -18.35 24.75 49.00
N SER A 67 -17.76 25.32 47.94
CA SER A 67 -17.32 26.74 47.80
C SER A 67 -16.41 26.88 46.55
N MET A 68 -16.93 27.31 45.39
CA MET A 68 -17.01 28.69 44.87
C MET A 68 -15.71 29.25 44.24
N SER A 69 -15.70 29.32 42.90
CA SER A 69 -15.25 30.45 42.04
C SER A 69 -14.80 29.90 40.67
N ALA A 70 -15.13 30.46 39.51
CA ALA A 70 -16.03 31.53 39.12
C ALA A 70 -16.15 31.48 37.57
N VAL A 71 -17.17 32.18 37.05
CA VAL A 71 -17.33 32.66 35.66
C VAL A 71 -18.00 31.71 34.64
N GLN A 72 -19.34 31.76 34.64
CA GLN A 72 -20.22 31.83 33.44
C GLN A 72 -20.30 33.30 32.93
N PRO A 73 -21.06 33.71 31.88
CA PRO A 73 -22.01 32.95 31.00
C PRO A 73 -22.01 33.28 29.48
N ASP A 74 -22.70 32.40 28.73
CA ASP A 74 -23.66 32.62 27.61
C ASP A 74 -23.19 33.19 26.25
N THR A 75 -23.63 32.74 25.07
CA THR A 75 -24.95 32.22 24.63
C THR A 75 -24.85 31.31 23.39
N SER A 76 -25.93 30.54 23.15
CA SER A 76 -26.42 29.99 21.86
C SER A 76 -26.41 28.45 21.70
N GLU A 77 -27.18 27.84 22.59
CA GLU A 77 -28.39 27.05 22.29
C GLU A 77 -28.38 26.11 21.07
N CYS A 78 -28.10 24.83 21.34
CA CYS A 78 -28.55 23.70 20.53
C CYS A 78 -29.84 23.17 21.16
N SER A 79 -30.97 23.44 20.49
CA SER A 79 -32.32 23.07 20.91
C SER A 79 -32.53 21.55 20.84
N GLU A 80 -32.96 20.98 21.96
CA GLU A 80 -33.65 19.69 22.03
C GLU A 80 -35.03 19.81 21.34
N CYS A 81 -35.44 18.79 20.57
CA CYS A 81 -36.64 17.99 20.82
C CYS A 81 -37.00 17.07 19.63
N GLU A 82 -36.90 15.76 19.89
CA GLU A 82 -37.91 14.73 19.60
C GLU A 82 -38.70 14.83 18.27
N SER A 83 -38.33 14.00 17.29
CA SER A 83 -39.29 13.46 16.31
C SER A 83 -38.74 12.17 15.69
N ASP A 84 -39.51 11.10 15.89
CA ASP A 84 -39.52 9.83 15.17
C ASP A 84 -38.30 8.89 15.25
N ALA A 85 -38.24 8.18 16.38
CA ALA A 85 -38.66 6.78 16.44
C ALA A 85 -38.51 5.91 15.17
N SER A 86 -37.35 5.93 14.48
CA SER A 86 -36.88 4.73 13.78
C SER A 86 -36.21 3.79 14.80
N LYS A 87 -37.04 3.29 15.73
CA LYS A 87 -36.80 1.97 16.34
C LYS A 87 -36.82 0.96 15.20
N THR A 88 -35.71 0.86 14.47
CA THR A 88 -35.34 -0.42 13.87
C THR A 88 -35.14 -1.33 15.08
N THR A 89 -36.18 -2.10 15.31
CA THR A 89 -36.20 -3.27 16.16
C THR A 89 -34.98 -4.10 15.83
N GLY A 90 -33.87 -3.84 16.54
CA GLY A 90 -32.63 -4.58 16.46
C GLY A 90 -32.86 -5.96 17.07
N LEU A 91 -33.55 -6.81 16.31
CA LEU A 91 -33.58 -8.25 16.53
C LEU A 91 -32.13 -8.69 16.75
N PRO A 92 -31.85 -9.53 17.75
CA PRO A 92 -30.49 -10.00 17.99
C PRO A 92 -29.99 -10.66 16.72
N ARG A 93 -29.03 -10.01 16.06
CA ARG A 93 -28.32 -10.48 14.86
C ARG A 93 -28.08 -11.98 15.05
N SER A 94 -28.66 -12.82 14.18
CA SER A 94 -28.60 -14.27 14.38
C SER A 94 -27.13 -14.68 14.48
N HIS A 95 -26.80 -15.74 15.22
CA HIS A 95 -25.40 -16.15 15.38
C HIS A 95 -24.65 -16.24 14.04
N SER A 96 -25.32 -16.80 13.04
CA SER A 96 -24.83 -16.86 11.65
C SER A 96 -24.53 -15.47 11.09
N GLU A 97 -25.46 -14.53 11.23
CA GLU A 97 -25.31 -13.16 10.73
C GLU A 97 -24.20 -12.38 11.46
N ARG A 98 -23.93 -12.71 12.74
CA ARG A 98 -22.77 -12.19 13.50
C ARG A 98 -21.46 -12.77 13.00
N LEU A 99 -21.41 -14.07 12.75
CA LEU A 99 -20.23 -14.76 12.21
C LEU A 99 -19.87 -14.24 10.81
N LEU A 100 -20.86 -14.01 9.97
CA LEU A 100 -20.69 -13.52 8.61
C LEU A 100 -20.24 -12.06 8.57
N SER A 101 -20.76 -11.22 9.49
CA SER A 101 -20.24 -9.87 9.69
C SER A 101 -18.76 -9.90 10.07
N LEU A 102 -18.37 -10.77 11.01
CA LEU A 102 -16.97 -10.91 11.43
C LEU A 102 -16.05 -11.38 10.28
N CYS A 103 -16.53 -12.30 9.43
CA CYS A 103 -15.81 -12.74 8.24
C CYS A 103 -15.62 -11.59 7.24
N LYS A 104 -16.68 -10.81 6.99
CA LYS A 104 -16.61 -9.64 6.09
C LYS A 104 -15.61 -8.60 6.62
N ASP A 105 -15.71 -8.23 7.90
CA ASP A 105 -14.80 -7.27 8.53
C ASP A 105 -13.34 -7.74 8.46
N TYR A 106 -13.09 -9.05 8.60
CA TYR A 106 -11.74 -9.61 8.44
C TYR A 106 -11.23 -9.48 7.01
N ILE A 107 -12.06 -9.82 6.02
CA ILE A 107 -11.73 -9.73 4.60
C ILE A 107 -11.45 -8.26 4.22
N ASP A 108 -12.23 -7.32 4.73
CA ASP A 108 -12.06 -5.88 4.50
C ASP A 108 -10.74 -5.38 5.08
N HIS A 109 -10.44 -5.69 6.35
CA HIS A 109 -9.16 -5.33 6.97
C HIS A 109 -7.96 -6.00 6.27
N GLU A 110 -8.10 -7.25 5.82
CA GLU A 110 -7.05 -7.94 5.08
C GLU A 110 -6.76 -7.23 3.74
N LYS A 111 -7.81 -6.82 3.01
CA LYS A 111 -7.69 -6.07 1.76
C LYS A 111 -6.97 -4.75 1.97
N GLU A 112 -7.46 -3.91 2.89
CA GLU A 112 -6.88 -2.59 3.18
C GLU A 112 -5.40 -2.71 3.56
N LEU A 113 -5.06 -3.72 4.35
CA LEU A 113 -3.68 -3.97 4.75
C LEU A 113 -2.82 -4.38 3.55
N ARG A 114 -3.28 -5.30 2.70
CA ARG A 114 -2.56 -5.70 1.49
C ARG A 114 -2.37 -4.52 0.54
N GLU A 115 -3.42 -3.76 0.25
CA GLU A 115 -3.37 -2.57 -0.61
C GLU A 115 -2.36 -1.55 -0.10
N LYS A 116 -2.41 -1.24 1.20
CA LYS A 116 -1.47 -0.30 1.83
C LYS A 116 -0.01 -0.73 1.63
N TYR A 117 0.30 -2.01 1.81
CA TYR A 117 1.67 -2.50 1.64
C TYR A 117 2.11 -2.61 0.18
N HIS A 118 1.19 -2.96 -0.73
CA HIS A 118 1.46 -2.88 -2.17
C HIS A 118 1.84 -1.44 -2.56
N ILE A 119 1.05 -0.45 -2.15
CA ILE A 119 1.34 0.97 -2.40
C ILE A 119 2.71 1.35 -1.85
N LEU A 120 3.01 1.01 -0.58
CA LEU A 120 4.30 1.33 0.03
C LEU A 120 5.49 0.64 -0.66
N ALA A 121 5.31 -0.60 -1.11
CA ALA A 121 6.33 -1.34 -1.83
C ALA A 121 6.62 -0.69 -3.19
N PHE A 122 5.58 -0.37 -3.98
CA PHE A 122 5.74 0.30 -5.27
C PHE A 122 6.32 1.72 -5.14
N GLN A 123 5.89 2.50 -4.13
CA GLN A 123 6.52 3.79 -3.82
C GLN A 123 8.01 3.67 -3.49
N THR A 124 8.40 2.60 -2.80
CA THR A 124 9.81 2.33 -2.48
C THR A 124 10.60 1.99 -3.75
N ILE A 125 10.03 1.15 -4.62
CA ILE A 125 10.62 0.80 -5.92
C ILE A 125 10.79 2.05 -6.78
N GLU A 126 9.76 2.89 -6.86
CA GLU A 126 9.78 4.13 -7.64
C GLU A 126 10.87 5.09 -7.17
N LYS A 127 11.01 5.26 -5.85
CA LYS A 127 12.09 6.09 -5.27
C LYS A 127 13.48 5.55 -5.62
N LEU A 128 13.69 4.24 -5.51
CA LEU A 128 14.96 3.60 -5.84
C LEU A 128 15.28 3.72 -7.34
N MET A 129 14.28 3.50 -8.18
CA MET A 129 14.38 3.66 -9.63
C MET A 129 14.76 5.10 -9.99
N LYS A 130 14.04 6.12 -9.49
CA LYS A 130 14.35 7.54 -9.74
C LYS A 130 15.76 7.90 -9.29
N THR A 131 16.19 7.39 -8.13
CA THR A 131 17.55 7.60 -7.61
C THR A 131 18.60 6.98 -8.54
N SER A 132 18.39 5.74 -8.98
CA SER A 132 19.27 5.07 -9.95
C SER A 132 19.36 5.84 -11.27
N GLN A 133 18.21 6.26 -11.82
CA GLN A 133 18.13 7.03 -13.06
C GLN A 133 18.89 8.37 -12.96
N ALA A 134 18.71 9.11 -11.86
CA ALA A 134 19.45 10.34 -11.61
C ALA A 134 20.97 10.11 -11.52
N ASN A 135 21.40 9.02 -10.87
CA ASN A 135 22.82 8.67 -10.78
C ASN A 135 23.42 8.30 -12.14
N GLN A 136 22.66 7.60 -13.00
CA GLN A 136 23.11 7.28 -14.36
C GLN A 136 23.31 8.54 -15.21
N LEU A 137 22.43 9.53 -15.11
CA LEU A 137 22.58 10.82 -15.81
C LEU A 137 23.80 11.61 -15.30
N LYS A 138 24.00 11.65 -13.98
CA LYS A 138 25.20 12.27 -13.38
C LYS A 138 26.48 11.60 -13.86
N LEU A 139 26.51 10.27 -13.90
CA LEU A 139 27.64 9.51 -14.40
C LEU A 139 27.90 9.85 -15.87
N LEU A 140 26.87 9.82 -16.73
CA LEU A 140 26.99 10.15 -18.14
C LEU A 140 27.56 11.57 -18.36
N HIS A 141 27.16 12.53 -17.54
CA HIS A 141 27.72 13.88 -17.57
C HIS A 141 29.19 13.91 -17.16
N ALA A 142 29.55 13.24 -16.07
CA ALA A 142 30.94 13.13 -15.63
C ALA A 142 31.84 12.42 -16.66
N LEU A 143 31.30 11.47 -17.45
CA LEU A 143 32.00 10.87 -18.58
C LEU A 143 32.36 11.91 -19.64
N LEU A 144 31.40 12.76 -20.04
CA LEU A 144 31.63 13.83 -21.01
C LEU A 144 32.72 14.80 -20.53
N GLU A 145 32.65 15.24 -19.28
CA GLU A 145 33.63 16.18 -18.71
C GLU A 145 35.04 15.58 -18.73
N ARG A 146 35.17 14.32 -18.30
CA ARG A 146 36.43 13.59 -18.29
C ARG A 146 37.00 13.41 -19.71
N GLU A 147 36.18 12.95 -20.65
CA GLU A 147 36.60 12.77 -22.04
C GLU A 147 37.01 14.10 -22.69
N THR A 148 36.27 15.17 -22.42
CA THR A 148 36.62 16.52 -22.89
C THR A 148 37.96 16.96 -22.34
N ALA A 149 38.20 16.79 -21.04
CA ALA A 149 39.48 17.12 -20.41
C ALA A 149 40.63 16.28 -20.97
N ASP A 150 40.40 14.98 -21.21
CA ASP A 150 41.39 14.08 -21.80
C ASP A 150 41.79 14.49 -23.21
N VAL A 151 40.83 14.86 -24.07
CA VAL A 151 41.16 15.29 -25.44
C VAL A 151 41.88 16.64 -25.42
N MET A 152 41.44 17.60 -24.60
CA MET A 152 42.13 18.89 -24.50
C MET A 152 43.59 18.72 -24.04
N ARG A 153 43.84 17.86 -23.03
CA ARG A 153 45.21 17.51 -22.61
C ARG A 153 46.03 16.90 -23.73
N LYS A 154 45.45 15.99 -24.52
CA LYS A 154 46.13 15.36 -25.67
C LYS A 154 46.45 16.39 -26.77
N LEU A 155 45.52 17.29 -27.09
CA LEU A 155 45.74 18.35 -28.08
C LEU A 155 46.87 19.30 -27.65
N GLU A 156 46.89 19.70 -26.37
CA GLU A 156 47.98 20.52 -25.84
C GLU A 156 49.33 19.80 -25.90
N ALA A 157 49.39 18.52 -25.54
CA ALA A 157 50.61 17.72 -25.59
C ALA A 157 51.14 17.61 -27.03
N THR A 158 50.25 17.35 -27.99
CA THR A 158 50.58 17.34 -29.43
C THR A 158 51.10 18.69 -29.89
N ARG A 159 50.44 19.79 -29.52
CA ARG A 159 50.93 21.15 -29.86
C ARG A 159 52.33 21.39 -29.31
N ARG A 160 52.58 21.05 -28.04
CA ARG A 160 53.90 21.23 -27.40
C ARG A 160 54.97 20.42 -28.13
N ALA A 161 54.66 19.21 -28.58
CA ALA A 161 55.58 18.38 -29.36
C ALA A 161 55.86 18.98 -30.74
N GLU A 162 54.82 19.42 -31.47
CA GLU A 162 54.94 20.03 -32.79
C GLU A 162 55.78 21.31 -32.75
N VAL A 163 55.51 22.20 -31.79
CA VAL A 163 56.28 23.44 -31.59
C VAL A 163 57.76 23.16 -31.31
N LYS A 164 58.08 22.11 -30.56
CA LYS A 164 59.47 21.68 -30.31
C LYS A 164 60.15 21.19 -31.59
N VAL A 165 59.44 20.49 -32.46
CA VAL A 165 59.96 20.03 -33.76
C VAL A 165 60.19 21.23 -34.69
N LEU A 166 59.22 22.14 -34.78
CA LEU A 166 59.33 23.35 -35.61
C LEU A 166 60.50 24.24 -35.20
N ALA A 167 60.74 24.41 -33.90
CA ALA A 167 61.87 25.20 -33.39
C ALA A 167 63.25 24.62 -33.81
N LYS A 168 63.33 23.31 -34.10
CA LYS A 168 64.56 22.68 -34.61
C LYS A 168 64.69 22.80 -36.14
N ARG A 169 63.57 22.92 -36.85
CA ARG A 169 63.52 22.94 -38.33
C ARG A 169 63.75 24.32 -38.93
N HIS A 170 63.20 25.36 -38.30
CA HIS A 170 63.24 26.73 -38.84
C HIS A 170 64.30 27.58 -38.14
N LYS A 171 65.19 28.19 -38.93
CA LYS A 171 66.24 29.12 -38.46
C LYS A 171 65.81 30.58 -38.51
N ASP A 172 64.88 30.92 -39.41
CA ASP A 172 64.25 32.23 -39.47
C ASP A 172 63.25 32.39 -38.32
N ARG A 173 63.47 33.43 -37.52
CA ARG A 173 62.67 33.74 -36.33
C ARG A 173 61.25 34.16 -36.71
N ASP A 174 61.09 34.97 -37.76
CA ASP A 174 59.78 35.55 -38.09
C ASP A 174 58.87 34.51 -38.71
N GLU A 175 59.43 33.66 -39.59
CA GLU A 175 58.72 32.51 -40.15
C GLU A 175 58.34 31.49 -39.05
N LEU A 176 59.24 31.22 -38.10
CA LEU A 176 58.91 30.35 -36.97
C LEU A 176 57.77 30.92 -36.11
N VAL A 177 57.72 32.23 -35.89
CA VAL A 177 56.63 32.88 -35.15
C VAL A 177 55.30 32.77 -35.92
N ARG A 178 55.32 32.97 -37.25
CA ARG A 178 54.16 32.80 -38.10
C ARG A 178 53.61 31.38 -38.01
N ILE A 179 54.45 30.36 -38.21
CA ILE A 179 54.01 28.95 -38.16
C ILE A 179 53.47 28.60 -36.76
N LYS A 180 54.10 29.08 -35.67
CA LYS A 180 53.57 28.86 -34.31
C LYS A 180 52.16 29.45 -34.12
N ARG A 181 51.85 30.59 -34.76
CA ARG A 181 50.49 31.17 -34.75
C ARG A 181 49.51 30.29 -35.51
N GLU A 182 49.87 29.82 -36.69
CA GLU A 182 49.04 28.93 -37.50
C GLU A 182 48.75 27.60 -36.76
N VAL A 183 49.76 27.00 -36.13
CA VAL A 183 49.60 25.82 -35.27
C VAL A 183 48.68 26.10 -34.08
N ALA A 184 48.77 27.28 -33.46
CA ALA A 184 47.87 27.67 -32.37
C ALA A 184 46.43 27.80 -32.85
N SER A 185 46.19 28.46 -34.00
CA SER A 185 44.86 28.58 -34.61
C SER A 185 44.28 27.20 -34.95
N SER A 186 45.05 26.32 -35.59
CA SER A 186 44.62 24.95 -35.92
C SER A 186 44.31 24.12 -34.67
N MET A 187 45.08 24.28 -33.58
CA MET A 187 44.78 23.60 -32.31
C MET A 187 43.44 24.05 -31.73
N VAL A 188 43.15 25.36 -31.75
CA VAL A 188 41.88 25.89 -31.24
C VAL A 188 40.71 25.33 -32.06
N GLU A 189 40.81 25.33 -33.39
CA GLU A 189 39.80 24.77 -34.28
C GLU A 189 39.55 23.28 -34.00
N LYS A 190 40.63 22.47 -33.87
CA LYS A 190 40.53 21.05 -33.50
C LYS A 190 39.85 20.86 -32.13
N GLY A 191 40.19 21.70 -31.15
CA GLY A 191 39.58 21.67 -29.81
C GLY A 191 38.09 22.01 -29.83
N VAL A 192 37.69 23.01 -30.60
CA VAL A 192 36.27 23.38 -30.77
C VAL A 192 35.52 22.24 -31.45
N ASN A 193 36.03 21.72 -32.57
CA ASN A 193 35.39 20.63 -33.32
C ASN A 193 35.21 19.38 -32.46
N GLU A 194 36.21 19.01 -31.67
CA GLU A 194 36.09 17.85 -30.80
C GLU A 194 35.09 18.06 -29.67
N ARG A 195 35.07 19.24 -29.03
CA ARG A 195 34.07 19.56 -27.99
C ARG A 195 32.65 19.47 -28.54
N VAL A 196 32.43 19.97 -29.76
CA VAL A 196 31.15 19.85 -30.45
C VAL A 196 30.81 18.38 -30.70
N ARG A 197 31.75 17.60 -31.25
CA ARG A 197 31.57 16.17 -31.50
C ARG A 197 31.20 15.38 -30.25
N LEU A 198 31.93 15.57 -29.15
CA LEU A 198 31.68 14.90 -27.86
C LEU A 198 30.31 15.31 -27.29
N LYS A 199 29.96 16.60 -27.39
CA LYS A 199 28.65 17.09 -26.93
C LYS A 199 27.50 16.45 -27.72
N THR A 200 27.60 16.36 -29.04
CA THR A 200 26.59 15.70 -29.88
C THR A 200 26.44 14.22 -29.53
N ILE A 201 27.54 13.51 -29.26
CA ILE A 201 27.49 12.10 -28.82
C ILE A 201 26.80 11.99 -27.45
N TYR A 202 27.17 12.85 -26.50
CA TYR A 202 26.55 12.91 -25.19
C TYR A 202 25.04 13.16 -25.27
N GLU A 203 24.59 14.11 -26.09
CA GLU A 203 23.18 14.43 -26.26
C GLU A 203 22.40 13.22 -26.77
N LYS A 204 22.89 12.53 -27.81
CA LYS A 204 22.30 11.29 -28.32
C LYS A 204 22.22 10.20 -27.25
N LYS A 205 23.29 10.02 -26.48
CA LYS A 205 23.33 9.01 -25.39
C LYS A 205 22.39 9.38 -24.25
N ARG A 206 22.26 10.67 -23.93
CA ARG A 206 21.35 11.18 -22.91
C ARG A 206 19.89 10.97 -23.32
N GLU A 207 19.55 11.24 -24.58
CA GLU A 207 18.21 11.03 -25.13
C GLU A 207 17.81 9.55 -25.11
N GLU A 208 18.69 8.66 -25.58
CA GLU A 208 18.43 7.22 -25.52
C GLU A 208 18.29 6.72 -24.08
N LEU A 209 19.15 7.20 -23.17
CA LEU A 209 19.04 6.85 -21.76
C LEU A 209 17.72 7.36 -21.14
N ALA A 210 17.27 8.56 -21.51
CA ALA A 210 15.99 9.10 -21.07
C ALA A 210 14.81 8.29 -21.61
N ARG A 211 14.88 7.82 -22.85
CA ARG A 211 13.88 6.92 -23.45
C ARG A 211 13.79 5.60 -22.68
N GLN A 212 14.94 4.98 -22.37
CA GLN A 212 15.00 3.77 -21.55
C GLN A 212 14.44 3.99 -20.14
N HIS A 213 14.71 5.16 -19.55
CA HIS A 213 14.15 5.51 -18.24
C HIS A 213 12.63 5.61 -18.26
N GLU A 214 12.05 6.14 -19.33
CA GLU A 214 10.60 6.22 -19.51
C GLU A 214 9.97 4.83 -19.69
N GLU A 215 10.60 3.98 -20.50
CA GLU A 215 10.15 2.59 -20.68
C GLU A 215 10.12 1.83 -19.34
N VAL A 216 11.15 1.99 -18.50
CA VAL A 216 11.17 1.39 -17.15
C VAL A 216 10.09 1.98 -16.24
N ARG A 217 9.79 3.29 -16.34
CA ARG A 217 8.69 3.92 -15.58
C ARG A 217 7.34 3.37 -15.99
N HIS A 218 7.12 3.24 -17.30
CA HIS A 218 5.90 2.68 -17.87
C HIS A 218 5.68 1.25 -17.38
N ASN A 219 6.69 0.38 -17.54
CA ASN A 219 6.60 -1.02 -17.11
C ASN A 219 6.36 -1.15 -15.60
N LEU A 220 6.93 -0.26 -14.78
CA LEU A 220 6.67 -0.25 -13.34
C LEU A 220 5.20 0.09 -13.02
N GLU A 221 4.62 1.06 -13.73
CA GLU A 221 3.23 1.44 -13.54
C GLU A 221 2.27 0.35 -14.04
N GLU A 222 2.58 -0.31 -15.15
CA GLU A 222 1.83 -1.47 -15.64
C GLU A 222 1.85 -2.62 -14.63
N GLU A 223 3.02 -2.99 -14.11
CA GLU A 223 3.15 -4.04 -13.09
C GLU A 223 2.42 -3.67 -11.79
N LYS A 224 2.44 -2.40 -11.41
CA LYS A 224 1.66 -1.89 -10.27
C LYS A 224 0.17 -2.05 -10.51
N ASN A 225 -0.34 -1.61 -11.65
CA ASN A 225 -1.76 -1.69 -12.00
C ASN A 225 -2.22 -3.15 -12.07
N LYS A 226 -1.43 -4.02 -12.69
CA LYS A 226 -1.69 -5.46 -12.74
C LYS A 226 -1.73 -6.08 -11.35
N ALA A 227 -0.74 -5.80 -10.50
CA ALA A 227 -0.71 -6.32 -9.13
C ALA A 227 -1.91 -5.86 -8.29
N MET A 228 -2.35 -4.60 -8.47
CA MET A 228 -3.53 -4.07 -7.79
C MET A 228 -4.83 -4.69 -8.32
N ALA A 229 -4.94 -4.90 -9.64
CA ALA A 229 -6.09 -5.57 -10.25
C ALA A 229 -6.21 -7.04 -9.77
N GLU A 230 -5.10 -7.78 -9.73
CA GLU A 230 -5.07 -9.14 -9.19
C GLU A 230 -5.46 -9.19 -7.71
N LEU A 231 -5.03 -8.20 -6.92
CA LEU A 231 -5.41 -8.11 -5.51
C LEU A 231 -6.91 -7.86 -5.34
N ASN A 232 -7.48 -6.95 -6.12
CA ASN A 232 -8.92 -6.67 -6.11
C ASN A 232 -9.73 -7.89 -6.55
N GLN A 233 -9.32 -8.58 -7.63
CA GLN A 233 -10.00 -9.78 -8.09
C GLN A 233 -10.04 -10.86 -7.01
N ARG A 234 -8.91 -11.13 -6.34
CA ARG A 234 -8.85 -12.11 -5.24
C ARG A 234 -9.79 -11.75 -4.09
N TYR A 235 -9.94 -10.46 -3.80
CA TYR A 235 -10.85 -9.99 -2.77
C TYR A 235 -12.31 -10.14 -3.19
N GLU A 236 -12.67 -9.77 -4.42
CA GLU A 236 -14.01 -9.96 -4.99
C GLU A 236 -14.41 -11.44 -4.95
N ASP A 237 -13.51 -12.34 -5.35
CA ASP A 237 -13.73 -13.79 -5.27
C ASP A 237 -13.95 -14.27 -3.82
N CYS A 238 -13.26 -13.68 -2.86
CA CYS A 238 -13.40 -14.03 -1.44
C CYS A 238 -14.74 -13.54 -0.86
N VAL A 239 -15.15 -12.32 -1.19
CA VAL A 239 -16.44 -11.75 -0.80
C VAL A 239 -17.59 -12.52 -1.44
N ALA A 240 -17.46 -12.92 -2.72
CA ALA A 240 -18.45 -13.72 -3.43
C ALA A 240 -18.69 -15.06 -2.71
N LYS A 241 -17.63 -15.77 -2.31
CA LYS A 241 -17.74 -17.03 -1.55
C LYS A 241 -18.45 -16.85 -0.21
N VAL A 242 -18.11 -15.81 0.55
CA VAL A 242 -18.80 -15.54 1.84
C VAL A 242 -20.29 -15.22 1.62
N LYS A 243 -20.63 -14.58 0.49
CA LYS A 243 -22.02 -14.31 0.11
C LYS A 243 -22.77 -15.58 -0.32
N GLU A 244 -22.12 -16.50 -1.01
CA GLU A 244 -22.68 -17.83 -1.34
C GLU A 244 -22.94 -18.64 -0.07
N ASP A 245 -21.98 -18.66 0.87
CA ASP A 245 -22.13 -19.33 2.17
C ASP A 245 -23.32 -18.75 2.97
N LEU A 246 -23.51 -17.42 2.92
CA LEU A 246 -24.68 -16.72 3.47
C LEU A 246 -26.00 -17.26 2.89
N GLN A 247 -26.09 -17.35 1.56
CA GLN A 247 -27.30 -17.79 0.87
C GLN A 247 -27.63 -19.26 1.15
N HIS A 248 -26.63 -20.14 1.15
CA HIS A 248 -26.80 -21.54 1.51
C HIS A 248 -27.28 -21.71 2.95
N HIS A 249 -26.77 -20.91 3.89
CA HIS A 249 -27.17 -21.01 5.29
C HIS A 249 -28.61 -20.54 5.52
N HIS A 250 -29.05 -19.47 4.85
CA HIS A 250 -30.45 -19.03 4.88
C HIS A 250 -31.41 -20.08 4.29
N HIS A 251 -31.02 -20.75 3.19
CA HIS A 251 -31.84 -21.81 2.60
C HIS A 251 -31.96 -23.04 3.52
N THR A 252 -30.88 -23.41 4.20
CA THR A 252 -30.86 -24.56 5.12
C THR A 252 -31.67 -24.29 6.39
N GLN A 253 -31.62 -23.07 6.95
CA GLN A 253 -32.43 -22.70 8.12
C GLN A 253 -33.93 -22.60 7.78
N SER A 254 -34.30 -22.12 6.59
CA SER A 254 -35.71 -22.03 6.16
C SER A 254 -36.34 -23.40 5.88
N ALA A 255 -35.55 -24.39 5.45
CA ALA A 255 -36.01 -25.76 5.25
C ALA A 255 -36.26 -26.50 6.59
N ALA A 256 -35.48 -26.19 7.63
CA ALA A 256 -35.63 -26.79 8.96
C ALA A 256 -36.86 -26.28 9.73
N THR A 257 -37.39 -25.08 9.40
CA THR A 257 -38.57 -24.49 10.06
C THR A 257 -39.90 -24.78 9.35
N GLY A 258 -39.90 -25.41 8.17
CA GLY A 258 -41.12 -25.65 7.36
C GLY A 258 -41.76 -27.04 7.53
N GLY A 259 -41.22 -27.90 8.40
CA GLY A 259 -41.64 -29.30 8.55
C GLY A 259 -42.46 -29.57 9.81
N ALA A 260 -43.56 -28.86 10.02
CA ALA A 260 -44.57 -29.23 11.01
C ALA A 260 -45.95 -28.77 10.51
N ASP A 261 -46.64 -29.68 9.82
CA ASP A 261 -47.97 -30.17 10.20
C ASP A 261 -48.72 -30.65 8.95
N THR A 262 -48.83 -31.97 8.79
CA THR A 262 -49.86 -32.57 7.94
C THR A 262 -50.15 -33.96 8.50
N GLN A 263 -51.04 -34.02 9.49
CA GLN A 263 -51.68 -35.27 9.89
C GLN A 263 -52.58 -35.77 8.73
N PRO A 264 -52.48 -37.04 8.31
CA PRO A 264 -53.48 -37.66 7.47
C PRO A 264 -54.61 -38.21 8.35
N THR A 265 -55.81 -37.66 8.22
CA THR A 265 -57.05 -38.27 8.73
C THR A 265 -57.39 -39.49 7.87
N ALA A 266 -57.26 -40.67 8.46
CA ALA A 266 -57.79 -41.91 7.91
C ALA A 266 -59.27 -42.01 8.27
N ASP A 267 -60.13 -42.18 7.27
CA ASP A 267 -61.45 -42.81 7.41
C ASP A 267 -61.84 -43.38 6.03
N ASP A 268 -61.71 -44.69 5.89
CA ASP A 268 -62.42 -45.48 4.88
C ASP A 268 -62.80 -46.81 5.55
N VAL A 269 -64.08 -46.96 5.87
CA VAL A 269 -64.69 -48.21 6.37
C VAL A 269 -65.73 -48.61 5.34
N PRO A 270 -65.68 -49.85 4.80
CA PRO A 270 -66.66 -50.32 3.84
C PRO A 270 -67.84 -50.99 4.53
N GLN A 271 -69.06 -50.65 4.10
CA GLN A 271 -70.13 -51.60 3.72
C GLN A 271 -71.29 -50.88 3.04
#